data_AF-D6AD92-F1
#
_entry.id   AF-D6AD92-F1
#
_cell.length_a   1.000
_cell.length_b   1.000
_cell.length_c   1.000
_cell.angle_alpha   90.00
_cell.angle_beta   90.00
_cell.angle_gamma   90.00
#
_symmetry.space_group_name_H-M   'P 1'
#
loop_
_entity.id
_entity.type
_entity.pdbx_description
1 polymer ?
#
loop_
_entity_poly.entity_id
_entity_poly.type
_entity_poly.pdbx_seq_one_letter_code
_entity_poly.pdbx_strand_id
1 'polypeptide(L)'
;NGAPAAGAAVRSAQPAAQPVAQPSGAPPPGRGGRGLIGLDERVRHVGGSLDHGPRDGGFTVSARLPHRAPAQLPPRPAGNRESPVPPGYRRARRRVRRTLLTALTVPLAAGAMLLAVVGTWETVAASRSVLDPGDYARLRVGQDRSEIEKVLPDRQSVERPAGAVPEERGVTCEFYAMTADRFDDRSGDAYRLCFRDGRLVSRDALTP
;
A
#
# COMPACT_ATOMS: atom_id res chain seq x y z
N ASN A 1 -77.65 6.16 13.94
CA ASN A 1 -77.46 4.72 14.26
C ASN A 1 -75.97 4.48 14.48
N GLY A 2 -75.35 4.63 15.65
CA GLY A 2 -75.82 4.29 16.99
C GLY A 2 -75.53 2.82 17.31
N ALA A 3 -74.25 2.41 17.41
CA ALA A 3 -73.83 1.16 18.07
C ALA A 3 -72.32 1.22 18.42
N PRO A 4 -71.87 0.58 19.51
CA PRO A 4 -70.80 1.08 20.38
C PRO A 4 -69.40 0.59 20.01
N ALA A 5 -68.39 1.42 20.29
CA ALA A 5 -66.99 1.00 20.31
C ALA A 5 -66.76 0.09 21.54
N ALA A 6 -66.84 -1.22 21.34
CA ALA A 6 -66.41 -2.19 22.34
C ALA A 6 -64.89 -2.30 22.32
N GLY A 7 -64.22 -1.50 23.16
CA GLY A 7 -62.78 -1.62 23.39
C GLY A 7 -62.49 -2.86 24.23
N ALA A 8 -61.91 -3.89 23.63
CA ALA A 8 -61.35 -5.01 24.38
C ALA A 8 -60.01 -4.57 25.00
N ALA A 9 -60.04 -4.16 26.27
CA ALA A 9 -58.85 -3.90 27.07
C ALA A 9 -58.42 -5.21 27.75
N VAL A 10 -57.38 -5.86 27.23
CA VAL A 10 -56.70 -6.91 28.00
C VAL A 10 -55.83 -6.21 29.04
N ARG A 11 -56.35 -6.14 30.27
CA ARG A 11 -55.66 -5.59 31.43
C ARG A 11 -55.15 -6.76 32.26
N SER A 12 -53.90 -7.18 32.05
CA SER A 12 -53.25 -8.11 32.97
C SER A 12 -52.88 -7.35 34.24
N ALA A 13 -53.72 -7.47 35.28
CA ALA A 13 -53.41 -7.04 36.63
C ALA A 13 -52.92 -8.26 37.42
N GLN A 14 -51.62 -8.31 37.71
CA GLN A 14 -51.08 -9.26 38.68
C GLN A 14 -51.15 -8.60 40.07
N PRO A 15 -51.79 -9.21 41.08
CA PRO A 15 -51.83 -8.62 42.42
C PRO A 15 -50.47 -8.69 43.12
N ALA A 16 -50.08 -7.59 43.77
CA ALA A 16 -49.00 -7.51 44.76
C ALA A 16 -49.46 -8.19 46.08
N ALA A 17 -48.69 -8.90 46.89
CA ALA A 17 -47.25 -9.16 46.96
C ALA A 17 -47.00 -10.40 47.88
N GLN A 18 -45.84 -11.07 47.77
CA GLN A 18 -44.81 -11.18 48.84
C GLN A 18 -43.58 -12.01 48.37
N PRO A 19 -42.40 -11.82 49.00
CA PRO A 19 -41.15 -11.55 48.28
C PRO A 19 -40.26 -12.79 48.14
N VAL A 20 -39.71 -13.00 46.94
CA VAL A 20 -38.59 -13.93 46.75
C VAL A 20 -37.53 -13.25 45.89
N ALA A 21 -36.41 -12.97 46.56
CA ALA A 21 -35.05 -12.71 46.07
C ALA A 21 -34.87 -11.76 44.89
N GLN A 22 -34.30 -10.58 45.17
CA GLN A 22 -33.60 -9.77 44.18
C GLN A 22 -32.47 -10.60 43.54
N PRO A 23 -32.41 -10.76 42.21
CA PRO A 23 -31.15 -11.04 41.56
C PRO A 23 -30.39 -9.71 41.53
N SER A 24 -29.38 -9.60 42.41
CA SER A 24 -28.28 -8.67 42.27
C SER A 24 -27.60 -8.95 40.94
N GLY A 25 -28.03 -8.22 39.91
CA GLY A 25 -27.45 -8.24 38.59
C GLY A 25 -27.82 -6.92 37.95
N ALA A 26 -26.93 -5.94 38.03
CA ALA A 26 -27.01 -4.80 37.12
C ALA A 26 -27.12 -5.38 35.71
N PRO A 27 -28.15 -5.00 34.92
CA PRO A 27 -28.25 -5.51 33.56
C PRO A 27 -26.94 -5.14 32.85
N PRO A 28 -26.30 -6.09 32.15
CA PRO A 28 -25.15 -5.75 31.33
C PRO A 28 -25.59 -4.58 30.42
N PRO A 29 -24.72 -3.58 30.12
CA PRO A 29 -25.05 -2.53 29.16
C PRO A 29 -25.20 -3.18 27.79
N GLY A 30 -26.38 -3.74 27.58
CA GLY A 30 -26.79 -4.46 26.40
C GLY A 30 -26.93 -3.42 25.31
N ARG A 31 -26.18 -3.63 24.24
CA ARG A 31 -26.35 -2.98 22.95
C ARG A 31 -27.77 -3.29 22.43
N GLY A 32 -28.77 -2.57 22.93
CA GLY A 32 -30.16 -3.04 22.85
C GLY A 32 -31.22 -1.95 23.06
N GLY A 33 -30.97 -0.71 22.64
CA GLY A 33 -31.95 0.39 22.72
C GLY A 33 -32.91 0.51 21.53
N ARG A 34 -32.94 -0.47 20.62
CA ARG A 34 -33.69 -0.38 19.35
C ARG A 34 -34.95 -1.26 19.27
N GLY A 35 -35.22 -2.08 20.29
CA GLY A 35 -36.35 -3.02 20.27
C GLY A 35 -37.70 -2.31 20.09
N LEU A 36 -37.95 -1.26 20.88
CA LEU A 36 -39.18 -0.48 20.81
C LEU A 36 -39.26 0.40 19.55
N ILE A 37 -38.12 0.90 19.06
CA ILE A 37 -38.05 1.62 17.79
C ILE A 37 -38.43 0.70 16.63
N GLY A 38 -37.86 -0.50 16.57
CA GLY A 38 -38.22 -1.48 15.54
C GLY A 38 -39.65 -1.99 15.68
N LEU A 39 -40.19 -2.07 16.90
CA LEU A 39 -41.59 -2.38 17.13
C LEU A 39 -42.51 -1.24 16.64
N ASP A 40 -42.17 0.01 16.92
CA ASP A 40 -42.90 1.21 16.45
C ASP A 40 -42.92 1.30 14.92
N GLU A 41 -41.78 1.04 14.26
CA GLU A 41 -41.68 0.95 12.81
C GLU A 41 -42.62 -0.12 12.23
N ARG A 42 -42.65 -1.32 12.81
CA ARG A 42 -43.52 -2.42 12.35
C ARG A 42 -44.99 -2.14 12.59
N VAL A 43 -45.34 -1.54 13.74
CA VAL A 43 -46.71 -1.15 14.06
C VAL A 43 -47.19 -0.04 13.10
N ARG A 44 -46.34 0.95 12.80
CA ARG A 44 -46.65 1.96 11.77
C ARG A 44 -46.77 1.37 10.38
N HIS A 45 -45.97 0.36 10.04
CA HIS A 45 -46.00 -0.27 8.72
C HIS A 45 -47.37 -0.86 8.39
N VAL A 46 -48.09 -1.38 9.39
CA VAL A 46 -49.46 -1.91 9.24
C VAL A 46 -50.54 -0.86 9.49
N GLY A 47 -50.18 0.42 9.57
CA GLY A 47 -51.11 1.53 9.82
C GLY A 47 -51.53 1.70 11.28
N GLY A 48 -50.80 1.11 12.23
CA GLY A 48 -51.00 1.26 13.67
C GLY A 48 -50.15 2.37 14.30
N SER A 49 -50.31 2.56 15.60
CA SER A 49 -49.49 3.46 16.43
C SER A 49 -48.99 2.77 17.70
N LEU A 50 -47.73 2.99 18.09
CA LEU A 50 -47.15 2.52 19.35
C LEU A 50 -46.81 3.70 20.27
N ASP A 51 -47.11 3.56 21.56
CA ASP A 51 -46.69 4.49 22.61
C ASP A 51 -46.04 3.70 23.76
N HIS A 52 -44.91 4.20 24.28
CA HIS A 52 -44.14 3.52 25.32
C HIS A 52 -43.47 4.51 26.27
N GLY A 53 -43.53 4.22 27.58
CA GLY A 53 -42.90 5.05 28.59
C GLY A 53 -43.23 4.63 30.03
N PRO A 54 -42.55 5.22 31.03
CA PRO A 54 -42.83 4.97 32.43
C PRO A 54 -44.21 5.52 32.83
N ARG A 55 -45.05 4.70 33.48
CA ARG A 55 -46.38 5.05 34.01
C ARG A 55 -46.68 4.21 35.25
N ASP A 56 -47.32 4.81 36.25
CA ASP A 56 -47.81 4.16 37.47
C ASP A 56 -46.78 3.24 38.15
N GLY A 57 -45.54 3.70 38.27
CA GLY A 57 -44.45 2.95 38.91
C GLY A 57 -43.86 1.81 38.08
N GLY A 58 -44.28 1.64 36.82
CA GLY A 58 -43.74 0.65 35.87
C GLY A 58 -43.47 1.23 34.49
N PHE A 59 -43.14 0.37 33.52
CA PHE A 59 -42.98 0.74 32.12
C PHE A 59 -44.15 0.18 31.30
N THR A 60 -44.90 1.04 30.63
CA THR A 60 -46.07 0.65 29.83
C THR A 60 -45.74 0.74 28.34
N VAL A 61 -46.16 -0.27 27.59
CA VAL A 61 -46.14 -0.29 26.13
C VAL A 61 -47.57 -0.52 25.63
N SER A 62 -48.06 0.37 24.77
CA SER A 62 -49.42 0.29 24.23
C SER A 62 -49.39 0.42 22.71
N ALA A 63 -50.05 -0.50 22.02
CA ALA A 63 -50.15 -0.51 20.56
C ALA A 63 -51.62 -0.45 20.15
N ARG A 64 -51.93 0.38 19.15
CA ARG A 64 -53.22 0.39 18.46
C ARG A 64 -53.00 -0.07 17.04
N LEU A 65 -53.63 -1.18 16.66
CA LEU A 65 -53.57 -1.73 15.31
C LEU A 65 -54.98 -1.70 14.69
N PRO A 66 -55.10 -1.45 13.37
CA PRO A 66 -56.37 -1.52 12.70
C PRO A 66 -56.87 -2.97 12.59
N HIS A 67 -58.17 -3.20 12.82
CA HIS A 67 -58.78 -4.53 12.73
C HIS A 67 -58.88 -5.08 11.30
N ARG A 68 -58.77 -4.20 10.30
CA ARG A 68 -58.61 -4.55 8.89
C ARG A 68 -57.34 -3.89 8.39
N ALA A 69 -56.40 -4.68 7.87
CA ALA A 69 -55.24 -4.14 7.20
C ALA A 69 -55.71 -3.23 6.04
N PRO A 70 -55.14 -2.03 5.86
CA PRO A 70 -55.49 -1.17 4.73
C PRO A 70 -55.21 -1.94 3.43
N ALA A 71 -56.19 -1.96 2.51
CA ALA A 71 -56.10 -2.67 1.22
C ALA A 71 -54.95 -2.13 0.33
N GLN A 72 -54.43 -0.95 0.65
CA GLN A 72 -53.29 -0.33 -0.01
C GLN A 72 -52.36 0.24 1.05
N LEU A 73 -51.16 -0.35 1.17
CA LEU A 73 -50.03 0.34 1.79
C LEU A 73 -49.74 1.61 0.96
N PRO A 74 -49.44 2.76 1.58
CA PRO A 74 -48.93 3.90 0.82
C PRO A 74 -47.72 3.45 -0.02
N PRO A 75 -47.61 3.88 -1.29
CA PRO A 75 -46.53 3.43 -2.16
C PRO A 75 -45.20 3.72 -1.47
N ARG A 76 -44.45 2.66 -1.20
CA ARG A 76 -43.07 2.76 -0.73
C ARG A 76 -42.36 3.61 -1.79
N PRO A 77 -41.77 4.77 -1.44
CA PRO A 77 -40.97 5.49 -2.43
C PRO A 77 -39.92 4.49 -2.90
N ALA A 78 -39.92 4.22 -4.21
CA ALA A 78 -38.96 3.31 -4.81
C ALA A 78 -37.58 3.73 -4.32
N GLY A 79 -36.93 2.85 -3.55
CA GLY A 79 -35.58 3.01 -3.04
C GLY A 79 -34.54 2.91 -4.15
N ASN A 80 -34.83 3.51 -5.30
CA ASN A 80 -33.91 3.79 -6.39
C ASN A 80 -33.87 5.31 -6.56
N ARG A 81 -33.57 6.01 -5.47
CA ARG A 81 -32.86 7.27 -5.55
C ARG A 81 -31.52 7.02 -4.91
N GLU A 82 -30.55 6.75 -5.77
CA GLU A 82 -29.19 7.20 -5.54
C GLU A 82 -29.30 8.62 -4.99
N SER A 83 -29.13 8.76 -3.67
CA SER A 83 -29.15 10.06 -3.01
C SER A 83 -28.23 10.97 -3.83
N PRO A 84 -28.70 12.12 -4.35
CA PRO A 84 -27.82 13.04 -5.03
C PRO A 84 -26.78 13.45 -4.01
N VAL A 85 -25.58 12.88 -4.16
CA VAL A 85 -24.41 13.21 -3.35
C VAL A 85 -24.31 14.74 -3.37
N PRO A 86 -24.48 15.44 -2.23
CA PRO A 86 -24.51 16.90 -2.21
C PRO A 86 -23.27 17.44 -2.92
N PRO A 87 -23.37 18.50 -3.75
CA PRO A 87 -22.25 19.00 -4.56
C PRO A 87 -20.98 19.33 -3.75
N GLY A 88 -21.09 19.47 -2.42
CA GLY A 88 -19.97 19.57 -1.48
C GLY A 88 -19.06 18.32 -1.43
N TYR A 89 -19.61 17.10 -1.59
CA TYR A 89 -18.83 15.86 -1.52
C TYR A 89 -17.92 15.66 -2.74
N ARG A 90 -18.26 16.19 -3.93
CA ARG A 90 -17.36 16.13 -5.10
C ARG A 90 -16.11 16.99 -4.91
N ARG A 91 -16.24 18.17 -4.28
CA ARG A 91 -15.12 19.05 -3.95
C ARG A 91 -14.27 18.49 -2.81
N ALA A 92 -14.92 17.90 -1.79
CA ALA A 92 -14.24 17.21 -0.70
C ALA A 92 -13.46 15.97 -1.20
N ARG A 93 -14.08 15.12 -2.04
CA ARG A 93 -13.41 13.97 -2.66
C ARG A 93 -12.22 14.37 -3.53
N ARG A 94 -12.30 15.48 -4.28
CA ARG A 94 -11.16 15.95 -5.11
C ARG A 94 -9.97 16.39 -4.27
N ARG A 95 -10.19 17.06 -3.13
CA ARG A 95 -9.11 17.39 -2.20
C ARG A 95 -8.51 16.13 -1.60
N VAL A 96 -9.33 15.25 -1.04
CA VAL A 96 -8.86 13.98 -0.44
C VAL A 96 -8.13 13.09 -1.46
N ARG A 97 -8.65 12.94 -2.68
CA ARG A 97 -7.96 12.22 -3.77
C ARG A 97 -6.65 12.88 -4.15
N ARG A 98 -6.60 14.22 -4.24
CA ARG A 98 -5.35 14.92 -4.53
C ARG A 98 -4.33 14.67 -3.43
N THR A 99 -4.71 14.81 -2.17
CA THR A 99 -3.80 14.58 -1.03
C THR A 99 -3.31 13.13 -0.97
N LEU A 100 -4.19 12.15 -1.23
CA LEU A 100 -3.81 10.74 -1.32
C LEU A 100 -2.89 10.45 -2.50
N LEU A 101 -3.18 11.04 -3.68
CA LEU A 101 -2.32 10.89 -4.85
C LEU A 101 -0.95 11.50 -4.62
N THR A 102 -0.84 12.73 -4.09
CA THR A 102 0.47 13.31 -3.77
C THR A 102 1.22 12.51 -2.71
N ALA A 103 0.52 12.02 -1.68
CA ALA A 103 1.14 11.19 -0.64
C ALA A 103 1.73 9.88 -1.20
N LEU A 104 1.20 9.36 -2.30
CA LEU A 104 1.73 8.16 -2.96
C LEU A 104 2.77 8.51 -4.03
N THR A 105 2.52 9.50 -4.88
CA THR A 105 3.38 9.81 -6.03
C THR A 105 4.69 10.45 -5.62
N VAL A 106 4.70 11.27 -4.56
CA VAL A 106 5.92 11.94 -4.08
C VAL A 106 6.98 10.93 -3.63
N PRO A 107 6.72 9.98 -2.70
CA PRO A 107 7.73 9.01 -2.29
C PRO A 107 8.11 8.05 -3.43
N LEU A 108 7.17 7.66 -4.30
CA LEU A 108 7.48 6.83 -5.46
C LEU A 108 8.40 7.54 -6.46
N ALA A 109 8.11 8.80 -6.78
CA ALA A 109 8.96 9.60 -7.67
C ALA A 109 10.34 9.86 -7.05
N ALA A 110 10.39 10.17 -5.75
CA ALA A 110 11.65 10.33 -5.02
C ALA A 110 12.47 9.04 -5.00
N GLY A 111 11.84 7.89 -4.74
CA GLY A 111 12.48 6.58 -4.78
C GLY A 111 12.99 6.23 -6.16
N ALA A 112 12.18 6.43 -7.21
CA ALA A 112 12.59 6.20 -8.59
C ALA A 112 13.75 7.13 -9.01
N MET A 113 13.70 8.41 -8.63
CA MET A 113 14.77 9.36 -8.87
C MET A 113 16.05 8.98 -8.13
N LEU A 114 15.96 8.57 -6.86
CA LEU A 114 17.10 8.09 -6.09
C LEU A 114 17.73 6.84 -6.73
N LEU A 115 16.91 5.86 -7.11
CA LEU A 115 17.39 4.65 -7.80
C LEU A 115 18.04 4.97 -9.14
N ALA A 116 17.48 5.90 -9.91
CA ALA A 116 18.08 6.36 -11.16
C ALA A 116 19.42 7.05 -10.91
N VAL A 117 19.51 7.96 -9.94
CA VAL A 117 20.75 8.65 -9.58
C VAL A 117 21.81 7.65 -9.12
N VAL A 118 21.49 6.75 -8.19
CA VAL A 118 22.42 5.73 -7.70
C VAL A 118 22.83 4.79 -8.84
N GLY A 119 21.90 4.32 -9.66
CA GLY A 119 22.21 3.48 -10.82
C GLY A 119 23.13 4.19 -11.83
N THR A 120 22.88 5.46 -12.14
CA THR A 120 23.76 6.25 -13.02
C THR A 120 25.12 6.51 -12.38
N TRP A 121 25.18 6.73 -11.06
CA TRP A 121 26.44 6.93 -10.36
C TRP A 121 27.27 5.64 -10.32
N GLU A 122 26.65 4.51 -10.00
CA GLU A 122 27.27 3.17 -9.99
C GLU A 122 27.78 2.81 -11.39
N THR A 123 27.00 3.06 -12.45
CA THR A 123 27.45 2.81 -13.83
C THR A 123 28.60 3.73 -14.25
N VAL A 124 28.55 5.02 -13.90
CA VAL A 124 29.65 5.96 -14.15
C VAL A 124 30.89 5.63 -13.30
N ALA A 125 30.71 5.16 -12.07
CA ALA A 125 31.80 4.76 -11.19
C ALA A 125 32.45 3.45 -11.65
N ALA A 126 31.66 2.47 -12.12
CA ALA A 126 32.12 1.20 -12.64
C ALA A 126 32.81 1.34 -14.01
N SER A 127 32.30 2.21 -14.88
CA SER A 127 32.90 2.49 -16.19
C SER A 127 34.29 3.14 -16.11
N ARG A 128 34.66 3.75 -14.97
CA ARG A 128 36.02 4.28 -14.76
C ARG A 128 37.12 3.22 -14.71
N SER A 129 36.77 1.94 -14.67
CA SER A 129 37.72 0.83 -14.76
C SER A 129 37.49 -0.10 -15.95
N VAL A 130 36.53 0.22 -16.83
CA VAL A 130 36.21 -0.60 -18.00
C VAL A 130 37.02 -0.15 -19.20
N LEU A 131 37.87 -1.05 -19.71
CA LEU A 131 38.58 -0.83 -20.97
C LEU A 131 37.74 -1.40 -22.10
N ASP A 132 37.30 -0.54 -23.03
CA ASP A 132 36.46 -0.96 -24.15
C ASP A 132 37.19 -2.00 -25.04
N PRO A 133 36.52 -3.04 -25.54
CA PRO A 133 37.15 -4.08 -26.37
C PRO A 133 37.78 -3.53 -27.65
N GLY A 134 37.17 -2.51 -28.26
CA GLY A 134 37.70 -1.83 -29.44
C GLY A 134 38.97 -1.05 -29.11
N ASP A 135 39.07 -0.47 -27.91
CA ASP A 135 40.24 0.25 -27.44
C ASP A 135 41.38 -0.72 -27.10
N TYR A 136 41.07 -1.80 -26.38
CA TYR A 136 42.00 -2.89 -26.11
C TYR A 136 42.59 -3.48 -27.39
N ALA A 137 41.77 -3.72 -28.42
CA ALA A 137 42.20 -4.29 -29.69
C ALA A 137 43.27 -3.44 -30.40
N ARG A 138 43.22 -2.11 -30.23
CA ARG A 138 44.17 -1.16 -30.83
C ARG A 138 45.52 -1.11 -30.12
N LEU A 139 45.60 -1.55 -28.86
CA LEU A 139 46.86 -1.59 -28.11
C LEU A 139 47.87 -2.55 -28.77
N ARG A 140 49.15 -2.21 -28.74
CA ARG A 140 50.21 -3.06 -29.28
C ARG A 140 51.40 -3.09 -28.34
N VAL A 141 51.99 -4.28 -28.19
CA VAL A 141 53.23 -4.45 -27.46
C VAL A 141 54.31 -3.55 -28.07
N GLY A 142 55.05 -2.86 -27.22
CA GLY A 142 56.08 -1.88 -27.58
C GLY A 142 55.63 -0.43 -27.47
N GLN A 143 54.33 -0.15 -27.38
CA GLN A 143 53.80 1.21 -27.21
C GLN A 143 54.25 1.82 -25.89
N ASP A 144 54.47 3.13 -25.93
CA ASP A 144 54.74 3.91 -24.73
C ASP A 144 53.45 4.12 -23.93
N ARG A 145 53.56 4.07 -22.61
CA ARG A 145 52.43 4.25 -21.69
C ARG A 145 51.75 5.60 -21.91
N SER A 146 52.52 6.66 -22.14
CA SER A 146 51.97 8.01 -22.34
C SER A 146 51.14 8.14 -23.63
N GLU A 147 51.43 7.31 -24.65
CA GLU A 147 50.66 7.30 -25.90
C GLU A 147 49.28 6.66 -25.70
N ILE A 148 49.21 5.62 -24.86
CA ILE A 148 47.98 4.85 -24.63
C ILE A 148 47.19 5.31 -23.41
N GLU A 149 47.78 6.12 -22.53
CA GLU A 149 47.13 6.65 -21.32
C GLU A 149 45.81 7.36 -21.61
N LYS A 150 45.68 8.02 -22.77
CA LYS A 150 44.44 8.69 -23.21
C LYS A 150 43.28 7.75 -23.49
N VAL A 151 43.58 6.48 -23.76
CA VAL A 151 42.61 5.43 -24.07
C VAL A 151 42.39 4.51 -22.88
N LEU A 152 43.26 4.59 -21.86
CA LEU A 152 43.13 3.81 -20.64
C LEU A 152 42.15 4.50 -19.66
N PRO A 153 41.33 3.73 -18.95
CA PRO A 153 40.47 4.28 -17.91
C PRO A 153 41.26 4.89 -16.73
N ASP A 154 40.69 5.91 -16.10
CA ASP A 154 41.30 6.64 -14.97
C ASP A 154 41.56 5.76 -13.73
N ARG A 155 40.88 4.62 -13.59
CA ARG A 155 41.04 3.68 -12.47
C ARG A 155 41.31 2.26 -12.93
N GLN A 156 42.16 1.57 -12.18
CA GLN A 156 42.37 0.12 -12.31
C GLN A 156 41.25 -0.64 -11.60
N SER A 157 40.97 -1.87 -12.05
CA SER A 157 40.01 -2.76 -11.40
C SER A 157 40.49 -3.14 -10.00
N VAL A 158 39.60 -3.07 -9.01
CA VAL A 158 39.91 -3.42 -7.61
C VAL A 158 40.19 -4.93 -7.45
N GLU A 159 39.55 -5.75 -8.29
CA GLU A 159 39.73 -7.19 -8.30
C GLU A 159 41.01 -7.53 -9.07
N ARG A 160 42.03 -8.03 -8.36
CA ARG A 160 43.18 -8.71 -8.96
C ARG A 160 42.81 -10.20 -9.06
N PRO A 161 42.71 -10.79 -10.26
CA PRO A 161 42.39 -12.21 -10.40
C PRO A 161 43.37 -13.07 -9.60
N ALA A 162 42.83 -14.04 -8.86
CA ALA A 162 43.65 -15.02 -8.13
C ALA A 162 44.55 -15.78 -9.12
N GLY A 163 45.87 -15.77 -8.90
CA GLY A 163 46.84 -16.37 -9.82
C GLY A 163 47.66 -15.38 -10.65
N ALA A 164 47.51 -14.07 -10.44
CA ALA A 164 48.46 -13.08 -10.95
C ALA A 164 49.88 -13.42 -10.45
N VAL A 165 50.74 -13.85 -11.38
CA VAL A 165 52.16 -14.17 -11.14
C VAL A 165 52.84 -12.96 -10.49
N PRO A 166 53.75 -13.15 -9.51
CA PRO A 166 54.47 -12.05 -8.89
C PRO A 166 55.11 -11.15 -9.95
N GLU A 167 55.01 -9.84 -9.77
CA GLU A 167 55.65 -8.87 -10.65
C GLU A 167 57.14 -9.21 -10.81
N GLU A 168 57.56 -9.46 -12.05
CA GLU A 168 58.98 -9.55 -12.37
C GLU A 168 59.63 -8.21 -12.05
N ARG A 169 60.90 -8.21 -11.61
CA ARG A 169 61.61 -6.97 -11.28
C ARG A 169 61.55 -5.99 -12.46
N GLY A 170 60.95 -4.82 -12.24
CA GLY A 170 60.79 -3.77 -13.24
C GLY A 170 59.58 -3.94 -14.18
N VAL A 171 58.68 -4.88 -13.91
CA VAL A 171 57.41 -5.04 -14.64
C VAL A 171 56.25 -4.69 -13.73
N THR A 172 55.42 -3.73 -14.13
CA THR A 172 54.20 -3.35 -13.42
C THR A 172 52.99 -3.78 -14.23
N CYS A 173 52.11 -4.60 -13.65
CA CYS A 173 50.92 -5.08 -14.34
C CYS A 173 49.66 -4.39 -13.82
N GLU A 174 48.90 -3.82 -14.75
CA GLU A 174 47.65 -3.10 -14.51
C GLU A 174 46.47 -3.94 -15.01
N PHE A 175 45.36 -3.88 -14.29
CA PHE A 175 44.16 -4.67 -14.54
C PHE A 175 42.98 -3.76 -14.81
N TYR A 176 42.21 -4.07 -15.85
CA TYR A 176 41.02 -3.33 -16.27
C TYR A 176 39.86 -4.29 -16.53
N ALA A 177 38.65 -3.93 -16.12
CA ALA A 177 37.47 -4.77 -16.33
C ALA A 177 37.04 -4.76 -17.81
N MET A 178 36.51 -5.87 -18.32
CA MET A 178 35.97 -5.91 -19.69
C MET A 178 34.55 -5.33 -19.80
N THR A 179 33.81 -5.29 -18.68
CA THR A 179 32.44 -4.77 -18.61
C THR A 179 32.13 -4.22 -17.22
N ALA A 180 31.23 -3.22 -17.17
CA ALA A 180 30.65 -2.71 -15.93
C ALA A 180 29.32 -3.41 -15.58
N ASP A 181 28.74 -4.14 -16.54
CA ASP A 181 27.48 -4.84 -16.35
C ASP A 181 27.74 -6.19 -15.66
N ARG A 182 27.15 -6.37 -14.48
CA ARG A 182 27.27 -7.61 -13.68
C ARG A 182 26.48 -8.78 -14.25
N PHE A 183 25.64 -8.54 -15.25
CA PHE A 183 24.82 -9.56 -15.91
C PHE A 183 25.32 -9.92 -17.31
N ASP A 184 26.39 -9.28 -17.79
CA ASP A 184 27.05 -9.64 -19.03
C ASP A 184 27.89 -10.91 -18.84
N ASP A 185 28.02 -11.72 -19.90
CA ASP A 185 28.79 -12.96 -19.85
C ASP A 185 30.26 -12.74 -19.49
N ARG A 186 30.79 -11.53 -19.73
CA ARG A 186 32.17 -11.13 -19.39
C ARG A 186 32.29 -10.48 -18.02
N SER A 187 31.24 -10.52 -17.22
CA SER A 187 31.27 -10.01 -15.84
C SER A 187 32.30 -10.78 -15.02
N GLY A 188 33.34 -10.08 -14.57
CA GLY A 188 34.47 -10.68 -13.85
C GLY A 188 35.72 -10.90 -14.71
N ASP A 189 35.61 -10.75 -16.04
CA ASP A 189 36.75 -10.80 -16.94
C ASP A 189 37.58 -9.51 -16.86
N ALA A 190 38.90 -9.66 -17.00
CA ALA A 190 39.83 -8.54 -16.94
C ALA A 190 40.88 -8.57 -18.05
N TYR A 191 41.25 -7.40 -18.55
CA TYR A 191 42.47 -7.22 -19.35
C TYR A 191 43.65 -6.97 -18.42
N ARG A 192 44.76 -7.68 -18.65
CA ARG A 192 46.06 -7.46 -18.01
C ARG A 192 46.98 -6.74 -18.98
N LEU A 193 47.49 -5.58 -18.59
CA LEU A 193 48.50 -4.83 -19.33
C LEU A 193 49.76 -4.73 -18.47
N CYS A 194 50.87 -5.31 -18.93
CA CYS A 194 52.13 -5.23 -18.19
C CYS A 194 53.11 -4.30 -18.88
N PHE A 195 53.74 -3.44 -18.08
CA PHE A 195 54.66 -2.41 -18.53
C PHE A 195 56.05 -2.62 -17.96
N ARG A 196 57.08 -2.40 -18.78
CA ARG A 196 58.49 -2.33 -18.34
C ARG A 196 59.07 -1.02 -18.82
N ASP A 197 59.63 -0.23 -17.91
CA ASP A 197 60.18 1.09 -18.22
C ASP A 197 59.21 1.99 -19.00
N GLY A 198 57.92 1.93 -18.66
CA GLY A 198 56.87 2.68 -19.34
C GLY A 198 56.44 2.13 -20.71
N ARG A 199 56.98 1.00 -21.18
CA ARG A 199 56.53 0.36 -22.44
C ARG A 199 55.69 -0.87 -22.20
N LEU A 200 54.61 -1.02 -22.96
CA LEU A 200 53.73 -2.19 -22.90
C LEU A 200 54.50 -3.42 -23.39
N VAL A 201 54.77 -4.38 -22.50
CA VAL A 201 55.50 -5.62 -22.83
C VAL A 201 54.58 -6.81 -23.04
N SER A 202 53.40 -6.82 -22.42
CA SER A 202 52.38 -7.85 -22.65
C SER A 202 50.97 -7.29 -22.49
N ARG A 203 50.02 -7.90 -23.20
CA ARG A 203 48.58 -7.70 -23.01
C ARG A 203 47.88 -9.05 -23.06
N ASP A 204 47.05 -9.33 -22.06
CA ASP A 204 46.34 -10.60 -21.96
C ASP A 204 44.87 -10.37 -21.60
N ALA A 205 43.99 -11.22 -22.15
CA ALA A 205 42.60 -11.30 -21.74
C ALA A 205 42.47 -12.43 -20.72
N LEU A 206 42.10 -12.09 -19.49
CA LEU A 206 41.89 -13.03 -18.40
C LEU A 206 40.39 -13.29 -18.29
N THR A 207 39.98 -14.46 -18.74
CA THR A 207 38.63 -15.01 -18.61
C THR A 207 38.73 -16.24 -17.69
N PRO A 208 38.02 -16.30 -16.55
CA PRO A 208 38.11 -17.38 -15.59
C PRO A 208 37.54 -18.72 -16.10
#